data_AF-A0A371PR36-F1
#
_entry.id   AF-A0A371PR36-F1
#
_cell.length_a   1.000
_cell.length_b   1.000
_cell.length_c   1.000
_cell.angle_alpha   90.00
_cell.angle_beta   90.00
_cell.angle_gamma   90.00
#
_symmetry.space_group_name_H-M   'P 1'
#
loop_
_entity.id
_entity.type
_entity.pdbx_description
1 polymer ?
#
loop_
_entity_poly.entity_id
_entity_poly.type
_entity_poly.pdbx_seq_one_letter_code
_entity_poly.pdbx_strand_id
1 'polypeptide(L)'
;MAQGLFSLEEGVKWFSSLEEDDKKEVLHEIVRYAMQAHITTQDGREGVVKSGVKPTMTPAVLITREPIVERMGTIINLPAAENTKAFRVLISAFSVADTRRRETECRGVCSHEWHNLE
;
A
#
# COMPACT_ATOMS: atom_id res chain seq x y z
N MET A 1 0.95 -10.46 3.68
CA MET A 1 1.20 -9.04 4.00
C MET A 1 -0.06 -8.47 4.62
N ALA A 2 0.03 -7.37 5.39
CA ALA A 2 -0.89 -6.95 6.47
C ALA A 2 -0.98 -7.94 7.66
N GLN A 3 -0.87 -9.25 7.41
CA GLN A 3 -0.95 -10.29 8.45
C GLN A 3 0.09 -11.43 8.30
N GLY A 4 1.13 -11.23 7.49
CA GLY A 4 2.13 -12.27 7.22
C GLY A 4 1.65 -13.47 6.37
N LEU A 5 0.38 -13.50 5.95
CA LEU A 5 -0.22 -14.63 5.21
C LEU A 5 0.39 -14.89 3.82
N PHE A 6 0.95 -13.87 3.18
CA PHE A 6 1.58 -13.93 1.85
C PHE A 6 2.82 -13.05 1.83
N SER A 7 3.87 -13.47 1.13
CA SER A 7 5.07 -12.64 0.91
C SER A 7 4.79 -11.50 -0.07
N LEU A 8 5.63 -10.45 -0.03
CA LEU A 8 5.55 -9.37 -1.02
C LEU A 8 5.72 -9.89 -2.45
N GLU A 9 6.61 -10.86 -2.67
CA GLU A 9 6.89 -11.39 -4.01
C GLU A 9 5.74 -12.22 -4.56
N GLU A 10 5.03 -12.98 -3.72
CA GLU A 10 3.80 -13.67 -4.13
C GLU A 10 2.71 -12.68 -4.53
N GLY A 11 2.52 -11.62 -3.73
CA GLY A 11 1.58 -10.54 -4.06
C GLY A 11 1.94 -9.84 -5.37
N VAL A 12 3.23 -9.59 -5.61
CA VAL A 12 3.69 -8.96 -6.86
C VAL A 12 3.50 -9.88 -8.05
N LYS A 13 3.76 -11.18 -7.90
CA LYS A 13 3.53 -12.18 -8.95
C LYS A 13 2.06 -12.23 -9.34
N TRP A 14 1.17 -12.31 -8.35
CA TRP A 14 -0.28 -12.26 -8.56
C TRP A 14 -0.69 -10.95 -9.26
N PHE A 15 -0.29 -9.80 -8.71
CA PHE A 15 -0.64 -8.49 -9.27
C PHE A 15 -0.15 -8.34 -10.72
N SER A 16 1.05 -8.82 -11.03
CA SER A 16 1.63 -8.71 -12.37
C SER A 16 0.86 -9.52 -13.41
N SER A 17 0.17 -10.59 -13.00
CA SER A 17 -0.63 -11.44 -13.88
C SER A 17 -2.01 -10.88 -14.25
N LEU A 18 -2.43 -9.79 -13.60
CA LEU A 18 -3.71 -9.13 -13.84
C LEU A 18 -3.67 -8.27 -15.12
N GLU A 19 -4.84 -8.04 -15.71
CA GLU A 19 -5.02 -7.07 -16.79
C GLU A 19 -4.84 -5.62 -16.27
N GLU A 20 -4.65 -4.66 -17.16
CA GLU A 20 -4.35 -3.28 -16.76
C GLU A 20 -5.47 -2.60 -15.97
N ASP A 21 -6.73 -2.88 -16.31
CA ASP A 21 -7.89 -2.33 -15.61
C ASP A 21 -8.01 -2.94 -14.20
N ASP A 22 -7.86 -4.26 -14.07
CA ASP A 22 -7.83 -4.96 -12.77
C ASP A 22 -6.70 -4.44 -11.87
N LYS A 23 -5.51 -4.18 -12.44
CA LYS A 23 -4.39 -3.58 -11.70
C LYS A 23 -4.78 -2.24 -11.11
N LYS A 24 -5.49 -1.39 -11.85
CA LYS A 24 -5.95 -0.09 -11.33
C LYS A 24 -6.94 -0.28 -10.19
N GLU A 25 -7.91 -1.17 -10.33
CA GLU A 25 -8.89 -1.44 -9.27
C GLU A 25 -8.21 -1.86 -7.97
N VAL A 26 -7.23 -2.77 -8.06
CA VAL A 26 -6.44 -3.21 -6.89
C VAL A 26 -5.66 -2.04 -6.27
N LEU A 27 -5.02 -1.18 -7.07
CA LEU A 27 -4.31 -0.01 -6.55
C LEU A 27 -5.26 0.97 -5.84
N HIS A 28 -6.44 1.20 -6.40
CA HIS A 28 -7.50 2.00 -5.78
C HIS A 28 -7.94 1.42 -4.43
N GLU A 29 -8.10 0.11 -4.36
CA GLU A 29 -8.51 -0.59 -3.16
C GLU A 29 -7.47 -0.50 -2.04
N ILE A 30 -6.18 -0.70 -2.37
CA ILE A 30 -5.08 -0.52 -1.42
C ILE A 30 -5.06 0.91 -0.87
N VAL A 31 -5.26 1.93 -1.72
CA VAL A 31 -5.32 3.33 -1.26
C VAL A 31 -6.50 3.55 -0.33
N ARG A 32 -7.67 2.99 -0.62
CA ARG A 32 -8.84 3.06 0.28
C ARG A 32 -8.53 2.45 1.65
N TYR A 33 -7.88 1.30 1.70
CA TYR A 33 -7.47 0.68 2.97
C TYR A 33 -6.40 1.50 3.70
N ALA A 34 -5.41 2.03 2.98
CA ALA A 34 -4.40 2.90 3.56
C ALA A 34 -4.99 4.16 4.19
N MET A 35 -6.00 4.78 3.55
CA MET A 35 -6.72 5.91 4.12
C MET A 35 -7.48 5.53 5.39
N GLN A 36 -8.18 4.39 5.39
CA GLN A 36 -8.87 3.88 6.59
C GLN A 36 -7.89 3.53 7.73
N ALA A 37 -6.66 3.12 7.38
CA ALA A 37 -5.59 2.87 8.32
C ALA A 37 -4.89 4.15 8.84
N HIS A 38 -5.36 5.34 8.43
CA HIS A 38 -4.77 6.63 8.75
C HIS A 38 -3.28 6.69 8.38
N ILE A 39 -2.93 6.26 7.17
CA ILE A 39 -1.55 6.26 6.68
C ILE A 39 -0.89 7.65 6.78
N THR A 40 0.37 7.65 7.19
CA THR A 40 1.21 8.85 7.35
C THR A 40 2.42 8.80 6.41
N THR A 41 3.10 9.93 6.21
CA THR A 41 4.36 9.94 5.46
C THR A 41 5.46 9.13 6.13
N GLN A 42 5.37 8.89 7.45
CA GLN A 42 6.29 7.99 8.15
C GLN A 42 6.06 6.53 7.76
N ASP A 43 4.80 6.08 7.72
CA ASP A 43 4.43 4.74 7.22
C ASP A 43 4.88 4.58 5.75
N GLY A 44 4.75 5.64 4.96
CA GLY A 44 5.25 5.70 3.57
C GLY A 44 6.76 5.48 3.47
N ARG A 45 7.56 6.14 4.31
CA ARG A 45 9.04 5.98 4.34
C ARG A 45 9.43 4.55 4.70
N GLU A 46 8.82 3.99 5.73
CA GLU A 46 9.07 2.61 6.16
C GLU A 46 8.61 1.60 5.11
N GLY A 47 7.46 1.85 4.49
CA GLY A 47 6.93 1.07 3.38
C GLY A 47 7.88 1.04 2.18
N VAL A 48 8.51 2.18 1.82
CA VAL A 48 9.51 2.23 0.74
C VAL A 48 10.69 1.31 1.05
N VAL A 49 11.22 1.32 2.28
CA VAL A 49 12.32 0.43 2.68
C VAL A 49 11.91 -1.05 2.54
N LYS A 50 10.70 -1.41 2.96
CA LYS A 50 10.17 -2.77 2.88
C LYS A 50 9.79 -3.21 1.46
N SER A 51 9.52 -2.27 0.56
CA SER A 51 9.05 -2.55 -0.81
C SER A 51 10.13 -3.08 -1.76
N GLY A 52 11.42 -2.85 -1.44
CA GLY A 52 12.54 -3.11 -2.36
C GLY A 52 12.58 -2.16 -3.58
N VAL A 53 11.70 -1.16 -3.66
CA VAL A 53 11.72 -0.14 -4.71
C VAL A 53 12.76 0.93 -4.37
N LYS A 54 13.57 1.33 -5.37
CA LYS A 54 14.55 2.41 -5.19
C LYS A 54 13.84 3.69 -4.73
N PRO A 55 14.32 4.40 -3.69
CA PRO A 55 13.68 5.61 -3.17
C PRO A 55 13.51 6.75 -4.19
N THR A 56 14.26 6.71 -5.30
CA THR A 56 14.20 7.68 -6.39
C THR A 56 13.10 7.41 -7.41
N MET A 57 12.44 6.25 -7.35
CA MET A 57 11.32 5.94 -8.25
C MET A 57 10.11 6.77 -7.88
N THR A 58 9.34 7.19 -8.89
CA THR A 58 8.17 8.07 -8.75
C THR A 58 7.21 7.68 -7.62
N PRO A 59 6.71 6.44 -7.50
CA PRO A 59 5.80 6.08 -6.41
C PRO A 59 6.45 6.18 -5.03
N ALA A 60 7.75 5.86 -4.90
CA ALA A 60 8.49 5.97 -3.64
C ALA A 60 8.71 7.43 -3.21
N VAL A 61 8.95 8.32 -4.18
CA VAL A 61 9.04 9.77 -3.91
C VAL A 61 7.68 10.32 -3.49
N LEU A 62 6.59 9.93 -4.16
CA LEU A 62 5.26 10.47 -3.89
C LEU A 62 4.74 10.05 -2.50
N ILE A 63 4.88 8.80 -2.09
CA ILE A 63 4.31 8.30 -0.82
C ILE A 63 4.96 8.93 0.43
N THR A 64 6.15 9.54 0.27
CA THR A 64 6.91 10.16 1.37
C THR A 64 6.70 11.67 1.50
N ARG A 65 5.86 12.26 0.63
CA ARG A 65 5.58 13.70 0.56
C ARG A 65 4.18 14.03 1.04
N GLU A 66 4.06 15.21 1.63
CA GLU A 66 2.75 15.79 1.96
C GLU A 66 2.11 16.51 0.75
N PRO A 67 0.78 16.66 0.73
CA PRO A 67 -0.18 15.92 1.56
C PRO A 67 -0.35 14.47 1.08
N ILE A 68 -0.12 13.49 1.95
CA ILE A 68 -0.01 12.07 1.52
C ILE A 68 -1.24 11.54 0.78
N VAL A 69 -2.45 11.97 1.16
CA VAL A 69 -3.70 11.54 0.53
C VAL A 69 -3.77 11.94 -0.95
N GLU A 70 -3.39 13.18 -1.28
CA GLU A 70 -3.32 13.63 -2.67
C GLU A 70 -2.22 12.91 -3.44
N ARG A 71 -1.10 12.60 -2.79
CA ARG A 71 0.00 11.85 -3.41
C ARG A 71 -0.40 10.41 -3.73
N MET A 72 -1.15 9.74 -2.86
CA MET A 72 -1.72 8.43 -3.17
C MET A 72 -2.66 8.49 -4.37
N GLY A 73 -3.50 9.52 -4.46
CA GLY A 73 -4.32 9.80 -5.65
C GLY A 73 -3.50 10.02 -6.93
N THR A 74 -2.28 10.56 -6.81
CA THR A 74 -1.36 10.68 -7.95
C THR A 74 -0.74 9.34 -8.32
N ILE A 75 -0.39 8.50 -7.33
CA ILE A 75 0.25 7.19 -7.56
C ILE A 75 -0.65 6.25 -8.37
N ILE A 76 -1.95 6.20 -8.07
CA ILE A 76 -2.93 5.35 -8.79
C ILE A 76 -3.14 5.76 -10.25
N ASN A 77 -2.76 6.99 -10.62
CA ASN A 77 -2.92 7.56 -11.96
C ASN A 77 -1.60 7.59 -12.75
N LEU A 78 -0.54 6.94 -12.25
CA LEU A 78 0.72 6.83 -12.98
C LEU A 78 0.55 5.96 -14.25
N PRO A 79 1.45 6.11 -15.24
CA PRO A 79 1.45 5.24 -16.42
C PRO A 79 1.57 3.76 -16.04
N ALA A 80 0.97 2.86 -16.84
CA ALA A 80 0.91 1.43 -16.55
C ALA A 80 2.29 0.78 -16.26
N ALA A 81 3.36 1.29 -16.88
CA ALA A 81 4.73 0.85 -16.63
C ALA A 81 5.21 1.06 -15.17
N GLU A 82 4.55 1.91 -14.39
CA GLU A 82 4.81 2.14 -12.97
C GLU A 82 3.93 1.30 -12.05
N ASN A 83 2.89 0.61 -12.55
CA ASN A 83 1.90 -0.09 -11.72
C ASN A 83 2.53 -1.10 -10.77
N THR A 84 3.49 -1.89 -11.22
CA THR A 84 4.17 -2.87 -10.34
C THR A 84 4.95 -2.18 -9.21
N LYS A 85 5.58 -1.03 -9.49
CA LYS A 85 6.30 -0.25 -8.46
C LYS A 85 5.32 0.44 -7.51
N ALA A 86 4.24 0.98 -8.05
CA ALA A 86 3.15 1.56 -7.27
C ALA A 86 2.55 0.53 -6.31
N PHE A 87 2.25 -0.67 -6.80
CA PHE A 87 1.76 -1.78 -5.99
C PHE A 87 2.72 -2.10 -4.85
N ARG A 88 4.00 -2.36 -5.15
CA ARG A 88 5.02 -2.69 -4.14
C ARG A 88 5.11 -1.63 -3.04
N VAL A 89 5.09 -0.35 -3.41
CA VAL A 89 5.17 0.76 -2.46
C VAL A 89 3.90 0.86 -1.63
N LEU A 90 2.72 0.88 -2.27
CA LEU A 90 1.44 1.07 -1.60
C LEU A 90 1.11 -0.08 -0.65
N ILE A 91 1.28 -1.33 -1.09
CA ILE A 91 0.97 -2.50 -0.25
C ILE A 91 1.91 -2.59 0.96
N SER A 92 3.18 -2.21 0.79
CA SER A 92 4.16 -2.19 1.88
C SER A 92 3.86 -1.09 2.88
N ALA A 93 3.52 0.12 2.40
CA ALA A 93 3.17 1.25 3.26
C ALA A 93 1.84 1.01 4.00
N PHE A 94 0.84 0.43 3.32
CA PHE A 94 -0.39 -0.02 3.96
C PHE A 94 -0.12 -1.06 5.05
N SER A 95 0.73 -2.05 4.79
CA SER A 95 1.07 -3.07 5.81
C SER A 95 1.72 -2.46 7.06
N VAL A 96 2.50 -1.38 6.91
CA VAL A 96 3.05 -0.63 8.06
C VAL A 96 1.95 0.12 8.81
N ALA A 97 1.10 0.85 8.09
CA ALA A 97 0.00 1.61 8.68
C ALA A 97 -1.01 0.71 9.40
N ASP A 98 -1.38 -0.43 8.82
CA ASP A 98 -2.25 -1.42 9.46
C ASP A 98 -1.64 -1.98 10.74
N THR A 99 -0.37 -2.40 10.70
CA THR A 99 0.33 -2.90 11.89
C THR A 99 0.32 -1.86 13.01
N ARG A 100 0.70 -0.62 12.69
CA ARG A 100 0.68 0.50 13.65
C ARG A 100 -0.72 0.69 14.24
N ARG A 101 -1.75 0.77 13.39
CA ARG A 101 -3.14 0.96 13.83
C ARG A 101 -3.62 -0.18 14.73
N ARG A 102 -3.26 -1.42 14.44
CA ARG A 102 -3.58 -2.59 15.30
C ARG A 102 -2.98 -2.45 16.69
N GLU A 103 -1.72 -2.04 16.76
CA GLU A 103 -0.98 -1.88 18.02
C GLU A 103 -1.44 -0.67 18.85
N THR A 104 -1.79 0.44 18.20
CA THR A 104 -2.06 1.71 18.90
C THR A 104 -3.53 2.03 19.10
N GLU A 105 -4.39 1.70 18.14
CA GLU A 105 -5.79 2.14 18.10
C GLU A 105 -6.77 0.98 18.29
N CYS A 106 -6.60 -0.11 17.53
CA CYS A 106 -7.62 -1.13 17.44
C CYS A 106 -7.66 -2.09 18.62
N ARG A 107 -6.55 -2.42 19.31
CA ARG A 107 -6.49 -3.25 20.55
C ARG A 107 -7.52 -4.42 20.65
N GLY A 108 -7.88 -5.06 19.52
CA GLY A 108 -8.87 -6.14 19.47
C GLY A 108 -10.37 -5.76 19.34
N VAL A 109 -10.73 -4.49 19.13
CA VAL A 109 -12.14 -4.04 19.00
C VAL A 109 -12.55 -3.61 17.59
N CYS A 110 -11.63 -3.59 16.62
CA CYS A 110 -11.96 -3.18 15.24
C CYS A 110 -12.68 -4.29 14.46
N SER A 111 -13.76 -3.91 13.76
CA SER A 111 -14.63 -4.80 12.98
C SER A 111 -14.54 -4.60 11.46
N HIS A 112 -13.50 -3.93 10.96
CA HIS A 112 -13.38 -3.69 9.51
C HIS A 112 -13.16 -5.01 8.75
N GLU A 113 -13.77 -5.16 7.58
CA GLU A 113 -13.68 -6.39 6.78
C GLU A 113 -12.23 -6.73 6.39
N TRP A 114 -11.41 -5.74 6.05
CA TRP A 114 -9.98 -5.95 5.74
C TRP A 114 -9.11 -6.31 6.96
N HIS A 115 -9.64 -6.21 8.18
CA HIS A 115 -8.98 -6.75 9.37
C HIS A 115 -9.21 -8.27 9.53
N ASN A 116 -10.31 -8.79 8.98
CA ASN A 116 -10.77 -10.18 9.15
C ASN A 116 -10.79 -10.91 7.80
N LEU A 117 -9.69 -10.85 7.05
CA LEU A 117 -9.49 -11.74 5.91
C LEU A 117 -9.24 -13.15 6.47
N GLU A 118 -10.30 -13.96 6.52
CA GLU A 118 -10.20 -15.42 6.70
C GLU A 118 -9.60 -16.10 5.47
#